data_AF-A0A934KR62-F1
#
_entry.id   AF-A0A934KR62-F1
#
_cell.length_a   1.000
_cell.length_b   1.000
_cell.length_c   1.000
_cell.angle_alpha   90.00
_cell.angle_beta   90.00
_cell.angle_gamma   90.00
#
_symmetry.space_group_name_H-M   'P 1'
#
loop_
_entity.id
_entity.type
_entity.pdbx_description
1 polymer ?
#
loop_
_entity_poly.entity_id
_entity_poly.type
_entity_poly.pdbx_seq_one_letter_code
_entity_poly.pdbx_strand_id
1 'polypeptide(L)'
;MLAFLLFPPRSRWPRRWKAHFQSQTGYGQPKAEPHEPPLLFHLGLDPSEKRNVAAARPEVLARIQAAVEAHHATVKPAPQQLN
;
A
#
# COMPACT_ATOMS: atom_id res chain seq x y z
N MET A 1 16.51 16.04 -29.30
CA MET A 1 15.81 16.37 -28.04
C MET A 1 15.32 15.06 -27.44
N LEU A 2 16.09 14.45 -26.54
CA LEU A 2 15.80 13.13 -25.98
C LEU A 2 15.10 13.32 -24.64
N ALA A 3 13.79 13.05 -24.57
CA ALA A 3 13.04 13.06 -23.33
C ALA A 3 13.44 11.82 -22.51
N PHE A 4 14.43 11.99 -21.64
CA PHE A 4 14.70 11.06 -20.56
C PHE A 4 13.43 10.98 -19.70
N LEU A 5 12.77 9.82 -19.73
CA LEU A 5 11.72 9.45 -18.79
C LEU A 5 12.29 9.63 -17.38
N LEU A 6 11.84 10.70 -16.72
CA LEU A 6 12.08 10.98 -15.31
C LEU A 6 11.43 9.86 -14.50
N PHE A 7 12.12 8.74 -14.32
CA PHE A 7 11.92 8.00 -13.09
C PHE A 7 12.38 8.95 -11.98
N PRO A 8 11.48 9.40 -11.08
CA PRO A 8 11.90 10.20 -9.95
C PRO A 8 13.05 9.47 -9.23
N PRO A 9 14.02 10.20 -8.68
CA PRO A 9 15.16 9.57 -8.01
C PRO A 9 14.65 8.50 -7.05
N ARG A 10 15.30 7.33 -7.03
CA ARG A 10 15.06 6.25 -6.06
C ARG A 10 15.45 6.70 -4.64
N SER A 11 14.98 7.86 -4.18
CA SER A 11 15.10 8.31 -2.81
C SER A 11 14.15 7.49 -1.95
N ARG A 12 14.65 6.29 -1.60
CA ARG A 12 14.31 5.49 -0.42
C ARG A 12 12.85 5.59 0.02
N TRP A 13 11.95 4.96 -0.74
CA TRP A 13 10.63 4.57 -0.21
C TRP A 13 10.85 3.93 1.17
N PRO A 14 10.06 4.27 2.20
CA PRO A 14 10.25 3.66 3.49
C PRO A 14 9.85 2.19 3.39
N ARG A 15 10.83 1.31 3.06
CA ARG A 15 10.72 -0.16 3.07
C ARG A 15 10.26 -0.73 4.43
N ARG A 16 10.02 0.14 5.41
CA ARG A 16 9.66 -0.19 6.78
C ARG A 16 8.17 -0.12 7.03
N TRP A 17 7.35 0.52 6.19
CA TRP A 17 5.92 0.70 6.46
C TRP A 17 5.05 -0.05 5.46
N LYS A 18 4.00 -0.69 5.97
CA LYS A 18 2.94 -1.30 5.16
C LYS A 18 1.59 -0.97 5.76
N ALA A 19 0.68 -0.46 4.91
CA ALA A 19 -0.70 -0.26 5.27
C ALA A 19 -1.58 -1.36 4.66
N HIS A 20 -2.57 -1.83 5.40
CA HIS A 20 -3.63 -2.69 4.91
C HIS A 20 -4.93 -1.90 4.85
N PHE A 21 -5.39 -1.60 3.63
CA PHE A 21 -6.71 -1.00 3.37
C PHE A 21 -7.83 -2.04 3.42
N GLN A 22 -7.50 -3.29 3.12
CA GLN A 22 -8.38 -4.44 3.21
C GLN A 22 -7.56 -5.68 3.50
N SER A 23 -8.14 -6.67 4.18
CA SER A 23 -7.52 -7.97 4.46
C SER A 23 -8.43 -9.12 4.01
N GLN A 24 -7.83 -10.19 3.52
CA GLN A 24 -8.52 -11.42 3.17
C GLN A 24 -7.58 -12.61 3.38
N THR A 25 -8.04 -13.68 4.01
CA THR A 25 -7.25 -14.93 4.09
C THR A 25 -7.15 -15.59 2.72
N GLY A 26 -6.09 -16.38 2.51
CA GLY A 26 -5.88 -17.08 1.23
C GLY A 26 -6.96 -18.12 0.88
N TYR A 27 -7.65 -18.66 1.88
CA TYR A 27 -8.73 -19.63 1.72
C TYR A 27 -9.81 -19.40 2.78
N GLY A 28 -11.05 -19.79 2.47
CA GLY A 28 -12.17 -19.82 3.43
C GLY A 28 -12.80 -18.47 3.76
N GLN A 29 -12.22 -17.35 3.31
CA GLN A 29 -12.85 -16.03 3.42
C GLN A 29 -13.36 -15.57 2.06
N PRO A 30 -14.68 -15.57 1.84
CA PRO A 30 -15.25 -15.27 0.53
C PRO A 30 -15.14 -13.78 0.14
N LYS A 31 -14.96 -12.89 1.12
CA LYS A 31 -14.91 -11.44 0.89
C LYS A 31 -13.78 -10.82 1.71
N ALA A 32 -13.12 -9.82 1.12
CA ALA A 32 -12.16 -8.99 1.83
C ALA A 32 -12.86 -8.11 2.88
N GLU A 33 -12.22 -7.96 4.04
CA GLU A 33 -12.60 -7.06 5.12
C GLU A 33 -11.93 -5.70 4.90
N PRO A 34 -12.68 -4.60 4.73
CA PRO A 34 -12.12 -3.25 4.60
C PRO A 34 -11.73 -2.65 5.97
N HIS A 35 -10.73 -1.75 5.98
CA HIS A 35 -10.22 -1.08 7.18
C HIS A 35 -10.22 0.44 7.03
N GLU A 36 -10.99 1.14 7.87
CA GLU A 36 -11.05 2.60 7.94
C GLU A 36 -10.91 3.07 9.40
N PRO A 37 -9.75 3.65 9.81
CA PRO A 37 -8.54 3.87 9.03
C PRO A 37 -7.78 2.56 8.71
N PRO A 38 -6.90 2.56 7.69
CA PRO A 38 -6.10 1.39 7.35
C PRO A 38 -5.22 0.94 8.52
N LEU A 39 -5.01 -0.38 8.66
CA LEU A 39 -4.02 -0.91 9.61
C LEU A 39 -2.62 -0.54 9.14
N LEU A 40 -1.71 -0.20 10.06
CA LEU A 40 -0.35 0.20 9.72
C LEU A 40 0.67 -0.60 10.52
N PHE A 41 1.68 -1.15 9.84
CA PHE A 41 2.72 -1.97 10.44
C PHE A 41 4.12 -1.47 10.09
N HIS A 42 5.03 -1.54 11.07
CA HIS A 42 6.45 -1.27 10.85
C HIS A 42 7.22 -2.58 10.57
N LEU A 43 7.34 -2.99 9.32
CA LEU A 43 7.97 -4.25 8.87
C LEU A 43 9.42 -4.45 9.34
N GLY A 44 10.15 -3.36 9.64
CA GLY A 44 11.52 -3.47 10.18
C GLY A 44 11.59 -3.85 11.67
N LEU A 45 10.47 -3.78 12.40
CA LEU A 45 10.36 -4.11 13.84
C LEU A 45 9.35 -5.26 14.05
N ASP A 46 8.37 -5.35 13.17
CA ASP A 46 7.35 -6.37 13.15
C ASP A 46 7.13 -6.88 11.72
N PRO A 47 8.03 -7.75 11.21
CA PRO A 47 7.85 -8.40 9.91
C PRO A 47 6.59 -9.27 9.85
N SER A 48 6.07 -9.68 11.01
CA SER A 48 4.89 -10.55 11.13
C SER A 48 3.56 -9.83 11.13
N GLU A 49 3.55 -8.49 11.09
CA GLU A 49 2.34 -7.67 11.00
C GLU A 49 1.34 -7.93 12.17
N LYS A 50 1.86 -8.13 13.38
CA LYS A 50 1.06 -8.39 14.60
C LYS A 50 0.67 -7.12 15.35
N ARG A 51 1.38 -6.02 15.14
CA ARG A 51 1.28 -4.79 15.95
C ARG A 51 0.83 -3.62 15.07
N ASN A 52 -0.49 -3.39 15.04
CA ASN A 52 -1.04 -2.21 14.40
C ASN A 52 -0.60 -0.94 15.16
N VAL A 53 -0.02 0.03 14.45
CA VAL A 53 0.43 1.32 14.99
C VAL A 53 -0.22 2.52 14.29
N ALA A 54 -1.32 2.31 13.57
CA ALA A 54 -2.03 3.35 12.81
C ALA A 54 -2.34 4.60 13.66
N ALA A 55 -2.92 4.42 14.85
CA ALA A 55 -3.28 5.53 15.74
C ALA A 55 -2.07 6.35 16.20
N ALA A 56 -0.89 5.74 16.31
CA ALA A 56 0.33 6.42 16.75
C ALA A 56 1.09 7.09 15.60
N ARG A 57 0.73 6.81 14.34
CA ARG A 57 1.46 7.24 13.13
C ARG A 57 0.52 7.70 11.99
N PRO A 58 -0.43 8.61 12.24
CA PRO A 58 -1.35 9.08 11.20
C PRO A 58 -0.64 9.78 10.03
N GLU A 59 0.54 10.39 10.27
CA GLU A 59 1.36 11.02 9.24
C GLU A 59 1.89 10.04 8.20
N VAL A 60 2.11 8.78 8.59
CA VAL A 60 2.55 7.73 7.68
C VAL A 60 1.40 7.26 6.81
N LEU A 61 0.20 7.12 7.40
CA LEU A 61 -1.01 6.79 6.64
C LEU A 61 -1.33 7.84 5.59
N ALA A 62 -1.28 9.13 5.94
CA ALA A 62 -1.52 10.22 4.98
C ALA A 62 -0.57 10.17 3.78
N ARG A 63 0.71 9.86 4.02
CA ARG A 63 1.71 9.71 2.94
C ARG A 63 1.44 8.49 2.05
N ILE A 64 1.05 7.37 2.64
CA ILE A 64 0.71 6.15 1.89
C ILE A 64 -0.57 6.39 1.07
N GLN A 65 -1.58 7.02 1.67
CA GLN A 65 -2.84 7.37 1.00
C GLN A 65 -2.58 8.22 -0.25
N ALA A 66 -1.78 9.28 -0.14
CA ALA A 66 -1.43 10.12 -1.28
C ALA A 66 -0.71 9.34 -2.40
N ALA A 67 0.14 8.37 -2.05
CA ALA A 67 0.81 7.53 -3.03
C ALA A 67 -0.13 6.51 -3.70
N VAL A 68 -1.08 5.96 -2.96
CA VAL A 68 -2.13 5.08 -3.49
C VAL A 68 -3.00 5.84 -4.47
N GLU A 69 -3.45 7.04 -4.12
CA GLU A 69 -4.23 7.92 -5.00
C GLU A 69 -3.47 8.25 -6.28
N ALA A 70 -2.19 8.64 -6.17
CA ALA A 70 -1.34 8.89 -7.32
C ALA A 70 -1.17 7.66 -8.23
N HIS A 71 -1.05 6.46 -7.63
CA HIS A 71 -0.96 5.22 -8.40
C HIS A 71 -2.27 4.92 -9.13
N HIS A 72 -3.40 4.92 -8.41
CA HIS A 72 -4.73 4.66 -8.97
C HIS A 72 -5.10 5.63 -10.10
N ALA A 73 -4.67 6.90 -10.03
CA ALA A 73 -4.90 7.87 -11.09
C ALA A 73 -4.21 7.51 -12.43
N THR A 74 -3.17 6.67 -12.40
CA THR A 74 -2.35 6.35 -13.59
C THR A 74 -2.55 4.93 -14.12
N VAL A 75 -3.01 3.99 -13.28
CA VAL A 75 -3.16 2.59 -13.66
C VAL A 75 -4.42 2.37 -14.49
N LYS A 76 -4.25 1.74 -15.66
CA LYS A 76 -5.33 1.19 -16.47
C LYS A 76 -5.26 -0.33 -16.42
N PRO A 77 -6.25 -1.03 -15.82
CA PRO A 77 -6.27 -2.49 -15.81
C PRO A 77 -6.24 -3.05 -17.23
N ALA A 78 -5.43 -4.08 -17.44
CA ALA A 78 -5.42 -4.82 -18.70
C ALA A 78 -6.68 -5.72 -18.81
N PRO A 79 -7.05 -6.16 -20.03
CA PRO A 79 -8.13 -7.13 -20.21
C PRO A 79 -7.91 -8.40 -19.38
N GLN A 80 -8.96 -8.91 -18.76
CA GLN A 80 -8.94 -10.16 -17.97
C GLN A 80 -8.62 -11.36 -18.88
N GLN A 81 -7.67 -12.21 -18.45
CA GLN A 81 -7.21 -13.36 -19.22
C GLN A 81 -7.63 -14.72 -18.64
N LEU A 82 -8.14 -14.76 -17.40
CA LEU A 82 -8.41 -15.99 -16.65
C LEU A 82 -9.88 -16.16 -16.27
N ASN A 83 -10.78 -15.83 -17.20
CA ASN A 83 -12.23 -15.90 -16.98
C ASN A 83 -12.83 -17.25 -17.37
#